data_AF-A0A815HGZ5-F1
#
_entry.id   AF-A0A815HGZ5-F1
#
_cell.length_a   1.000
_cell.length_b   1.000
_cell.length_c   1.000
_cell.angle_alpha   90.00
_cell.angle_beta   90.00
_cell.angle_gamma   90.00
#
_symmetry.space_group_name_H-M   'P 1'
#
loop_
_entity.id
_entity.type
_entity.pdbx_description
1 polymer ?
#
loop_
_entity_poly.entity_id
_entity_poly.type
_entity_poly.pdbx_seq_one_letter_code
_entity_poly.pdbx_strand_id
1 'polypeptide(L)'
;MGIFGLLTVYNILYSQRHSLITTLSIYRRSKTRDYRTMTLMQTIFVVILTIPFGIFNIYDTSTSGQEKSDLTIEWEEFASCITRILWFTNDAVGFYIYSLAAPSFRAEFKSVMTDFLARIQKCSLIHKPITTVAVIHVIAKNQAFIDTEQIHLSGRYSHA
;
A
#
# COMPACT_ATOMS: atom_id res chain seq x y z
N MET A 1 14.79 5.33 -6.44
CA MET A 1 15.37 4.16 -7.16
C MET A 1 16.14 3.18 -6.26
N GLY A 2 16.94 3.61 -5.26
CA GLY A 2 17.78 2.68 -4.47
C GLY A 2 17.04 1.68 -3.58
N ILE A 3 15.87 2.05 -3.04
CA ILE A 3 15.11 1.20 -2.10
C ILE A 3 14.54 -0.03 -2.80
N PHE A 4 14.04 0.11 -4.03
CA PHE A 4 13.55 -1.01 -4.84
C PHE A 4 14.70 -1.95 -5.26
N GLY A 5 15.88 -1.40 -5.57
CA GLY A 5 17.08 -2.20 -5.83
C GLY A 5 17.49 -3.03 -4.62
N LEU A 6 17.51 -2.44 -3.42
CA LEU A 6 17.84 -3.12 -2.17
C LEU A 6 16.82 -4.22 -1.82
N LEU A 7 15.52 -3.94 -1.99
CA LEU A 7 14.47 -4.95 -1.82
C LEU A 7 14.63 -6.12 -2.80
N THR A 8 15.01 -5.84 -4.05
CA THR A 8 15.24 -6.86 -5.08
C THR A 8 16.43 -7.76 -4.72
N VAL A 9 17.54 -7.17 -4.26
CA VAL A 9 18.72 -7.91 -3.82
C VAL A 9 18.42 -8.74 -2.58
N TYR A 10 17.71 -8.17 -1.60
CA TYR A 10 17.33 -8.88 -0.38
C TYR A 10 16.43 -10.09 -0.68
N ASN A 11 15.48 -9.93 -1.61
CA ASN A 11 14.56 -10.99 -1.99
C ASN A 11 15.27 -12.12 -2.77
N ILE A 12 16.25 -11.78 -3.63
CA ILE A 12 17.11 -12.76 -4.32
C ILE A 12 17.95 -13.55 -3.32
N LEU A 13 18.60 -12.87 -2.36
CA LEU A 13 19.43 -13.51 -1.35
C LEU A 13 18.61 -14.40 -0.41
N TYR A 14 17.42 -13.96 -0.04
CA TYR A 14 16.50 -14.75 0.78
C TYR A 14 15.97 -15.98 0.03
N SER A 15 15.62 -15.83 -1.25
CA SER A 15 15.14 -16.93 -2.09
C SER A 15 16.19 -18.03 -2.33
N GLN A 16 17.49 -17.71 -2.29
CA GLN A 16 18.55 -18.71 -2.42
C GLN A 16 18.69 -19.60 -1.18
N ARG A 17 18.44 -19.08 0.03
CA ARG A 17 18.58 -19.85 1.28
C ARG A 17 17.49 -20.89 1.51
N HIS A 18 16.32 -20.74 0.88
CA HIS A 18 15.18 -21.64 1.09
C HIS A 18 15.07 -22.79 0.06
N SER A 19 16.10 -23.01 -0.77
CA SER A 19 16.12 -23.98 -1.88
C SER A 19 16.84 -25.31 -1.54
N LEU A 20 16.66 -25.82 -0.34
CA LEU A 20 17.00 -27.21 0.00
C LEU A 20 15.71 -27.92 0.38
N ILE A 21 15.50 -29.15 -0.13
CA ILE A 21 14.32 -30.03 0.04
C ILE A 21 13.37 -30.08 -1.20
N THR A 22 13.93 -30.57 -2.31
CA THR A 22 13.52 -31.75 -3.11
C THR A 22 12.05 -32.09 -3.45
N THR A 23 11.09 -31.16 -3.36
CA THR A 23 9.77 -31.24 -4.04
C THR A 23 9.53 -30.07 -5.02
N LEU A 24 10.57 -29.25 -5.21
CA LEU A 24 10.54 -27.94 -5.85
C LEU A 24 10.59 -27.91 -7.39
N SER A 25 10.91 -28.99 -8.11
CA SER A 25 11.26 -28.88 -9.54
C SER A 25 10.09 -28.46 -10.45
N ILE A 26 8.87 -28.92 -10.18
CA ILE A 26 7.67 -28.56 -10.96
C ILE A 26 7.17 -27.16 -10.58
N TYR A 27 7.12 -26.85 -9.28
CA TYR A 27 6.69 -25.54 -8.78
C TYR A 27 7.68 -24.42 -9.18
N ARG A 28 8.98 -24.71 -9.17
CA ARG A 28 10.03 -23.75 -9.57
C ARG A 28 10.02 -23.46 -11.07
N ARG A 29 9.63 -24.43 -11.91
CA ARG A 29 9.47 -24.25 -13.38
C ARG A 29 8.24 -23.42 -13.74
N SER A 30 7.14 -23.58 -13.00
CA SER A 30 5.96 -22.69 -13.09
C SER A 30 6.30 -21.27 -12.61
N LYS A 31 6.95 -21.13 -11.44
CA LYS A 31 7.32 -19.82 -10.87
C LYS A 31 8.26 -19.03 -11.79
N THR A 32 9.25 -19.68 -12.42
CA THR A 32 10.17 -19.01 -13.36
C THR A 32 9.49 -18.53 -14.65
N ARG A 33 8.45 -19.22 -15.12
CA ARG A 33 7.69 -18.80 -16.30
C ARG A 33 6.87 -17.54 -16.02
N ASP A 34 6.32 -17.42 -14.82
CA ASP A 34 5.55 -16.24 -14.41
C ASP A 34 6.44 -14.99 -14.29
N TYR A 35 7.61 -15.12 -13.64
CA TYR A 35 8.59 -14.03 -13.58
C TYR A 35 9.08 -13.60 -14.96
N ARG A 36 9.35 -14.55 -15.87
CA ARG A 36 9.80 -14.22 -17.23
C ARG A 36 8.73 -13.43 -18.01
N THR A 37 7.47 -13.84 -17.90
CA THR A 37 6.35 -13.16 -18.58
C THR A 37 6.14 -11.76 -18.01
N MET A 38 6.26 -11.62 -16.70
CA MET A 38 6.16 -10.35 -15.99
C MET A 38 7.29 -9.38 -16.35
N THR A 39 8.55 -9.84 -16.35
CA THR A 39 9.70 -9.01 -16.77
C THR A 39 9.54 -8.58 -18.23
N LEU A 40 9.05 -9.46 -19.11
CA LEU A 40 8.81 -9.14 -20.51
C LEU A 40 7.74 -8.06 -20.66
N MET A 41 6.61 -8.19 -19.95
CA MET A 41 5.57 -7.15 -19.94
C MET A 41 6.11 -5.82 -19.39
N GLN A 42 6.83 -5.84 -18.27
CA GLN A 42 7.45 -4.63 -17.72
C GLN A 42 8.39 -3.97 -18.71
N THR A 43 9.21 -4.76 -19.42
CA THR A 43 10.13 -4.25 -20.44
C THR A 43 9.37 -3.58 -21.59
N ILE A 44 8.30 -4.21 -22.09
CA ILE A 44 7.46 -3.65 -23.16
C ILE A 44 6.85 -2.32 -22.73
N PHE A 45 6.25 -2.26 -21.54
CA PHE A 45 5.63 -1.02 -21.04
C PHE A 45 6.66 0.08 -20.81
N VAL A 46 7.82 -0.24 -20.22
CA VAL A 46 8.91 0.73 -20.05
C VAL A 46 9.30 1.30 -21.41
N VAL A 47 9.52 0.46 -22.41
CA VAL A 47 9.88 0.88 -23.77
C VAL A 47 8.82 1.81 -24.37
N ILE A 48 7.54 1.42 -24.32
CA ILE A 48 6.44 2.22 -24.88
C ILE A 48 6.30 3.57 -24.18
N LEU A 49 6.50 3.64 -22.86
CA LEU A 49 6.31 4.86 -22.08
C LEU A 49 7.53 5.79 -22.10
N THR A 50 8.74 5.25 -22.24
CA THR A 50 9.98 6.03 -22.19
C THR A 50 10.46 6.51 -23.56
N ILE A 51 10.24 5.73 -24.63
CA ILE A 51 10.69 6.10 -25.99
C ILE A 51 10.11 7.44 -26.46
N PRO A 52 8.79 7.70 -26.35
CA PRO A 52 8.21 8.96 -26.82
C PRO A 52 8.86 10.19 -26.18
N PHE A 53 9.14 10.12 -24.87
CA PHE A 53 9.83 11.17 -24.15
C PHE A 53 11.27 11.38 -24.65
N GLY A 54 12.02 10.29 -24.87
CA GLY A 54 13.38 10.36 -25.42
C GLY A 54 13.41 10.99 -26.82
N ILE A 55 12.52 10.55 -27.72
CA ILE A 55 12.41 11.09 -29.08
C ILE A 55 12.06 12.58 -29.05
N PHE A 56 11.06 12.96 -28.25
CA PHE A 56 10.64 14.35 -28.13
C PHE A 56 11.77 15.24 -27.60
N ASN A 57 12.53 14.78 -26.60
CA ASN A 57 13.63 15.55 -26.04
C ASN A 57 14.79 15.74 -27.04
N ILE A 58 15.09 14.73 -27.86
CA ILE A 58 16.07 14.85 -28.96
C ILE A 58 15.58 15.86 -30.00
N TYR A 59 14.30 15.80 -30.37
CA TYR A 59 13.70 16.74 -31.30
C TYR A 59 13.73 18.18 -30.77
N ASP A 60 13.33 18.40 -29.51
CA ASP A 60 13.29 19.71 -28.87
C ASP A 60 14.69 20.33 -28.77
N THR A 61 15.67 19.55 -28.30
CA THR A 61 17.08 20.00 -28.25
C THR A 61 17.64 20.34 -29.63
N SER A 62 17.31 19.55 -30.66
CA SER A 62 17.78 19.78 -32.04
C SER A 62 17.14 20.99 -32.73
N THR A 63 15.93 21.39 -32.31
CA THR A 63 15.16 22.47 -32.93
C THR A 63 15.13 23.76 -32.09
N SER A 64 15.77 23.77 -30.92
CA SER A 64 15.79 24.88 -29.97
C SER A 64 16.27 26.24 -30.53
N GLY A 65 17.05 26.23 -31.62
CA GLY A 65 17.56 27.44 -32.28
C GLY A 65 16.84 27.84 -33.58
N GLN A 66 15.78 27.14 -33.98
CA GLN A 66 15.03 27.45 -35.20
C GLN A 66 13.86 28.40 -34.89
N GLU A 67 13.58 29.34 -35.79
CA GLU A 67 12.34 30.11 -35.71
C GLU A 67 11.15 29.16 -35.97
N LYS A 68 10.24 29.10 -34.99
CA LYS A 68 9.04 28.25 -35.02
C LYS A 68 7.80 29.13 -35.16
N SER A 69 6.80 28.62 -35.87
CA SER A 69 5.49 29.27 -35.91
C SER A 69 4.76 29.10 -34.58
N ASP A 70 3.87 30.04 -34.24
CA ASP A 70 3.06 29.96 -33.00
C ASP A 70 2.30 28.63 -32.89
N LEU A 71 1.73 28.16 -34.02
CA LEU A 71 1.05 26.87 -34.09
C LEU A 71 2.00 25.70 -33.75
N THR A 72 3.24 25.75 -34.22
CA THR A 72 4.25 24.72 -33.93
C THR A 72 4.58 24.68 -32.44
N ILE A 73 4.70 25.84 -31.81
CA ILE A 73 5.01 25.96 -30.38
C ILE A 73 3.89 25.33 -29.54
N GLU A 74 2.63 25.61 -29.87
CA GLU A 74 1.48 25.03 -29.16
C GLU A 74 1.46 23.49 -29.25
N TRP A 75 1.74 22.94 -30.44
CA TRP A 75 1.81 21.48 -30.64
C TRP A 75 2.98 20.84 -29.88
N GLU A 76 4.13 21.50 -29.83
CA GLU A 76 5.29 21.03 -29.09
C GLU A 76 5.03 21.04 -27.58
N GLU A 77 4.36 22.07 -27.06
CA GLU A 77 3.99 22.14 -25.65
C GLU A 77 2.97 21.04 -25.28
N PHE A 78 1.99 20.79 -26.15
CA PHE A 78 1.06 19.68 -26.00
C PHE A 78 1.77 18.32 -26.01
N ALA A 79 2.68 18.10 -26.97
CA ALA A 79 3.48 16.88 -27.05
C ALA A 79 4.39 16.70 -25.82
N SER A 80 4.98 17.78 -25.32
CA SER A 80 5.78 17.81 -24.09
C SER A 80 4.94 17.36 -22.88
N CYS A 81 3.72 17.87 -22.76
CA CYS A 81 2.80 17.48 -21.69
C CYS A 81 2.48 15.99 -21.74
N ILE A 82 2.10 15.47 -22.92
CA ILE A 82 1.79 14.04 -23.11
C ILE A 82 2.99 13.16 -22.77
N THR A 83 4.16 13.47 -23.31
CA THR A 83 5.36 12.65 -23.10
C THR A 83 5.81 12.65 -21.64
N ARG A 84 5.66 13.77 -20.91
CA ARG A 84 5.91 13.82 -19.47
C ARG A 84 4.91 12.98 -18.68
N ILE A 85 3.62 13.03 -19.01
CA ILE A 85 2.60 12.17 -18.38
C ILE A 85 2.94 10.70 -18.58
N LEU A 86 3.30 10.29 -19.80
CA LEU A 86 3.72 8.92 -20.10
C LEU A 86 4.95 8.51 -19.28
N TRP A 87 5.95 9.39 -19.19
CA TRP A 87 7.15 9.16 -18.40
C TRP A 87 6.85 8.93 -16.92
N PHE A 88 6.05 9.79 -16.28
CA PHE A 88 5.69 9.61 -14.87
C PHE A 88 4.77 8.41 -14.63
N THR A 89 3.92 8.08 -15.60
CA THR A 89 3.06 6.89 -15.51
C THR A 89 3.86 5.60 -15.47
N ASN A 90 5.05 5.57 -16.06
CA ASN A 90 5.95 4.41 -16.05
C ASN A 90 6.27 3.93 -14.63
N ASP A 91 6.50 4.85 -13.69
CA ASP A 91 6.80 4.51 -12.29
C ASP A 91 5.61 3.82 -11.60
N ALA A 92 4.38 4.24 -11.92
CA ALA A 92 3.17 3.61 -11.41
C ALA A 92 2.88 2.26 -12.08
N VAL A 93 3.16 2.13 -13.38
CA VAL A 93 2.90 0.92 -14.16
C VAL A 93 3.69 -0.27 -13.64
N GLY A 94 4.92 -0.08 -13.14
CA GLY A 94 5.68 -1.13 -12.48
C GLY A 94 4.93 -1.78 -11.31
N PHE A 95 4.26 -0.98 -10.48
CA PHE A 95 3.44 -1.48 -9.36
C PHE A 95 2.21 -2.24 -9.85
N TYR A 96 1.52 -1.75 -10.89
CA TYR A 96 0.34 -2.42 -11.44
C TYR A 96 0.69 -3.72 -12.15
N ILE A 97 1.78 -3.76 -12.93
CA ILE A 97 2.27 -4.99 -13.56
C ILE A 97 2.65 -6.01 -12.48
N TYR A 98 3.32 -5.58 -11.40
CA TYR A 98 3.64 -6.47 -10.27
C TYR A 98 2.38 -7.00 -9.57
N SER A 99 1.39 -6.13 -9.37
CA SER A 99 0.12 -6.46 -8.73
C SER A 99 -0.76 -7.39 -9.58
N LEU A 100 -0.77 -7.21 -10.91
CA LEU A 100 -1.62 -7.95 -11.82
C LEU A 100 -0.95 -9.21 -12.38
N ALA A 101 0.36 -9.22 -12.62
CA ALA A 101 1.02 -10.34 -13.30
C ALA A 101 1.44 -11.48 -12.36
N ALA A 102 1.56 -11.24 -11.05
CA ALA A 102 2.01 -12.25 -10.09
C ALA A 102 0.85 -12.76 -9.21
N PRO A 103 0.24 -13.93 -9.51
CA PRO A 103 -0.75 -14.57 -8.65
C PRO A 103 -0.21 -14.82 -7.23
N SER A 104 1.08 -15.13 -7.14
CA SER A 104 1.83 -15.28 -5.88
C SER A 104 1.84 -14.00 -5.06
N PHE A 105 2.09 -12.84 -5.68
CA PHE A 105 2.02 -11.56 -4.99
C PHE A 105 0.62 -11.21 -4.53
N ARG A 106 -0.42 -11.51 -5.34
CA ARG A 106 -1.82 -11.29 -4.92
C ARG A 106 -2.20 -12.13 -3.71
N ALA A 107 -1.74 -13.38 -3.64
CA ALA A 107 -1.96 -14.25 -2.49
C ALA A 107 -1.24 -13.71 -1.23
N GLU A 108 0.01 -13.29 -1.38
CA GLU A 108 0.83 -12.75 -0.28
C GLU A 108 0.30 -11.39 0.21
N PHE A 109 -0.05 -10.49 -0.71
CA PHE A 109 -0.68 -9.20 -0.39
C PHE A 109 -2.01 -9.39 0.34
N LYS A 110 -2.85 -10.34 -0.09
CA LYS A 110 -4.09 -10.67 0.61
C LYS A 110 -3.82 -11.19 2.02
N SER A 111 -2.81 -12.03 2.21
CA SER A 111 -2.40 -12.50 3.54
C SER A 111 -1.98 -11.34 4.44
N VAL A 112 -1.06 -10.49 3.96
CA VAL A 112 -0.55 -9.34 4.72
C VAL A 112 -1.66 -8.35 5.04
N MET A 113 -2.56 -8.08 4.10
CA MET A 113 -3.69 -7.17 4.31
C MET A 113 -4.69 -7.73 5.33
N THR A 114 -4.94 -9.04 5.29
CA THR A 114 -5.83 -9.71 6.27
C THR A 114 -5.21 -9.65 7.66
N ASP A 115 -3.90 -9.88 7.78
CA ASP A 115 -3.16 -9.77 9.05
C ASP A 115 -3.14 -8.33 9.58
N PHE A 116 -2.96 -7.35 8.69
CA PHE A 116 -2.99 -5.93 9.04
C PHE A 116 -4.37 -5.50 9.54
N LEU A 117 -5.44 -5.89 8.84
CA LEU A 117 -6.82 -5.63 9.26
C LEU A 117 -7.15 -6.31 10.59
N ALA A 118 -6.70 -7.55 10.80
CA ALA A 118 -6.86 -8.25 12.07
C ALA A 118 -6.13 -7.53 13.23
N ARG A 119 -4.95 -6.97 12.98
CA ARG A 119 -4.20 -6.17 13.96
C ARG A 119 -4.89 -4.84 14.28
N ILE A 120 -5.39 -4.13 13.26
CA ILE A 120 -6.18 -2.91 13.46
C ILE A 120 -7.42 -3.21 14.30
N GLN A 121 -8.15 -4.29 13.98
CA GLN A 121 -9.34 -4.68 14.72
C GLN A 121 -9.01 -5.03 16.18
N LYS A 122 -7.88 -5.69 16.42
CA LYS A 122 -7.38 -5.99 17.77
C LYS A 122 -7.02 -4.72 18.55
N CYS A 123 -6.38 -3.73 17.92
CA CYS A 123 -6.09 -2.43 18.53
C CYS A 123 -7.36 -1.59 18.79
N SER A 124 -8.34 -1.64 17.88
CA SER A 124 -9.66 -1.01 18.04
C SER A 124 -10.46 -1.59 19.22
N LEU A 125 -10.35 -2.90 19.44
CA LEU A 125 -10.95 -3.59 20.59
C LEU A 125 -10.27 -3.26 21.93
N ILE A 126 -8.98 -2.91 21.94
CA ILE A 126 -8.24 -2.54 23.16
C ILE A 126 -8.62 -1.13 23.66
N HIS A 127 -9.15 -0.26 22.82
CA HIS A 127 -9.62 1.08 23.24
C HIS A 127 -11.06 1.11 23.77
N LYS A 128 -11.80 0.00 23.73
CA LYS A 128 -13.19 -0.07 24.20
C LYS A 128 -13.48 -0.73 25.57
N PRO A 129 -12.57 -1.32 26.37
CA PRO A 129 -12.95 -1.88 27.66
C PRO A 129 -12.59 -1.00 28.87
N ILE A 130 -11.80 0.07 28.70
CA ILE A 130 -11.37 0.89 29.85
C ILE A 130 -12.47 1.88 30.26
N THR A 131 -13.22 2.45 29.31
CA THR A 131 -14.31 3.38 29.62
C THR A 131 -15.53 2.68 30.20
N THR A 132 -15.86 1.45 29.77
CA THR A 132 -17.04 0.74 30.27
C THR A 132 -16.87 0.24 31.70
N VAL A 133 -15.68 -0.30 32.05
CA VAL A 133 -15.43 -0.78 33.42
C VAL A 133 -15.29 0.41 34.39
N ALA A 134 -14.67 1.51 33.99
CA ALA A 134 -14.58 2.70 34.83
C ALA A 134 -15.96 3.33 35.10
N VAL A 135 -16.83 3.41 34.09
CA VAL A 135 -18.20 3.94 34.25
C VAL A 135 -19.06 3.02 35.12
N ILE A 136 -18.99 1.70 34.95
CA ILE A 136 -19.72 0.75 35.81
C ILE A 136 -19.24 0.84 37.26
N HIS A 137 -17.93 0.99 37.49
CA HIS A 137 -17.38 1.07 38.85
C HIS A 137 -17.72 2.39 39.57
N VAL A 138 -17.87 3.49 38.82
CA VAL A 138 -18.33 4.80 39.34
C VAL A 138 -19.83 4.79 39.62
N ILE A 139 -20.64 4.19 38.75
CA ILE A 139 -22.09 4.04 38.98
C ILE A 139 -22.36 3.15 40.19
N ALA A 140 -21.64 2.04 40.34
CA ALA A 140 -21.78 1.14 41.49
C ALA A 140 -21.40 1.81 42.83
N LYS A 141 -20.37 2.66 42.84
CA LYS A 141 -20.00 3.43 44.05
C LYS A 141 -21.04 4.50 44.41
N ASN A 142 -21.63 5.17 43.41
CA ASN A 142 -22.67 6.17 43.66
C ASN A 142 -23.99 5.55 44.13
N GLN A 143 -24.35 4.35 43.65
CA GLN A 143 -25.56 3.66 44.11
C GLN A 143 -25.45 3.25 45.59
N ALA A 144 -24.29 2.73 46.00
CA ALA A 144 -24.05 2.37 47.40
C ALA A 144 -24.12 3.59 48.34
N PHE A 145 -23.66 4.77 47.88
CA PHE A 145 -23.75 6.01 48.66
C PHE A 145 -25.22 6.44 48.88
N ILE A 146 -26.05 6.37 47.82
CA ILE A 146 -27.48 6.73 47.89
C ILE A 146 -28.24 5.77 48.82
N ASP A 147 -27.94 4.47 48.79
CA ASP A 147 -28.59 3.49 49.65
C ASP A 147 -28.23 3.69 51.14
N THR A 148 -27.00 4.15 51.44
CA THR A 148 -26.60 4.45 52.82
C THR A 148 -27.27 5.72 53.35
N GLU A 149 -27.54 6.70 52.49
CA GLU A 149 -28.17 7.97 52.86
C GLU A 149 -29.68 7.81 53.11
N GLN A 150 -30.37 6.94 52.36
CA GLN A 150 -31.78 6.63 52.59
C GLN A 150 -32.05 5.87 53.91
N ILE A 151 -31.12 5.00 54.32
CA ILE A 151 -31.22 4.30 55.62
C ILE A 151 -31.08 5.29 56.79
N HIS A 152 -30.28 6.35 56.62
CA HIS A 152 -30.10 7.37 57.65
C HIS A 152 -31.30 8.34 57.76
N LEU A 153 -32.02 8.57 56.66
CA LEU A 153 -33.21 9.44 56.63
C LEU A 153 -34.48 8.72 57.11
N SER A 154 -34.64 7.41 56.86
CA SER A 154 -35.80 6.66 57.35
C SER A 154 -35.78 6.43 58.87
N GLY A 155 -34.59 6.37 59.49
CA GLY A 155 -34.43 6.26 60.95
C GLY A 155 -34.82 7.53 61.73
N ARG A 156 -34.89 8.71 61.07
CA ARG A 156 -35.24 9.98 61.74
C ARG A 156 -36.74 10.27 61.82
N TYR A 157 -37.59 9.54 61.08
CA TYR A 157 -39.05 9.75 61.09
C TYR A 157 -39.84 8.73 61.92
N SER A 158 -39.16 7.81 62.63
CA SER A 158 -39.84 6.81 63.47
C SER A 158 -40.00 7.21 64.94
N HIS A 159 -39.65 8.44 65.31
CA HIS A 159 -39.88 9.03 66.64
C HIS A 159 -40.45 10.44 66.50
N ALA A 160 -41.70 10.53 66.06
CA ALA A 160 -42.56 11.69 66.25
C ALA A 160 -44.00 11.21 66.41
#